data_AF-K9Q028-F1
#
_entry.id   AF-K9Q028-F1
#
_cell.length_a   1.000
_cell.length_b   1.000
_cell.length_c   1.000
_cell.angle_alpha   90.00
_cell.angle_beta   90.00
_cell.angle_gamma   90.00
#
_symmetry.space_group_name_H-M   'P 1'
#
loop_
_entity.id
_entity.type
_entity.pdbx_description
1 polymer ?
#
loop_
_entity_poly.entity_id
_entity_poly.type
_entity_poly.pdbx_seq_one_letter_code
_entity_poly.pdbx_strand_id
1 'polypeptide(L)'
;MKLSRTLDISLKKMHRSEFLKLLKHEFPELTNDVNAGQGLLHFEVGVLKKYAQRAIYDRDREKFLKCLQLAEAAYREGNATLKDAIDVSFVEELEFTPSPKSNCAWAWEMMPNTLKTLYIAFHGSPKIKG
;
A
#
# COMPACT_ATOMS: atom_id res chain seq x y z
N MET A 1 -26.20 -38.86 0.56
CA MET A 1 -25.76 -37.76 1.44
C MET A 1 -24.44 -37.21 0.87
N LYS A 2 -24.51 -36.17 0.01
CA LYS A 2 -23.32 -35.55 -0.58
C LYS A 2 -22.80 -34.51 0.41
N LEU A 3 -21.61 -34.74 0.95
CA LEU A 3 -20.91 -33.76 1.77
C LEU A 3 -20.69 -32.49 0.95
N SER A 4 -21.17 -31.39 1.51
CA SER A 4 -21.16 -30.03 0.99
C SER A 4 -19.76 -29.62 0.56
N ARG A 5 -19.56 -29.47 -0.76
CA ARG A 5 -18.39 -28.82 -1.39
C ARG A 5 -18.43 -27.29 -1.24
N THR A 6 -19.26 -26.77 -0.34
CA THR A 6 -19.56 -25.33 -0.20
C THR A 6 -18.85 -24.69 1.01
N LEU A 7 -17.99 -25.44 1.71
CA LEU A 7 -17.20 -24.96 2.86
C LEU A 7 -15.69 -24.82 2.59
N ASP A 8 -15.24 -25.07 1.36
CA ASP A 8 -13.83 -24.92 0.93
C ASP A 8 -13.59 -23.65 0.09
N ILE A 9 -14.52 -22.68 0.15
CA ILE A 9 -14.29 -21.29 -0.32
C ILE A 9 -13.92 -20.42 0.89
N SER A 10 -13.22 -21.02 1.85
CA SER A 10 -12.62 -20.31 2.97
C SER A 10 -11.47 -19.46 2.44
N LEU A 11 -11.74 -18.17 2.23
CA LEU A 11 -10.79 -17.07 2.44
C LEU A 11 -9.37 -17.33 1.90
N LYS A 12 -9.19 -17.49 0.59
CA LYS A 12 -7.84 -17.44 0.03
C LYS A 12 -7.31 -16.02 0.19
N LYS A 13 -6.54 -15.80 1.26
CA LYS A 13 -5.91 -14.52 1.55
C LYS A 13 -4.84 -14.24 0.50
N MET A 14 -4.68 -12.98 0.11
CA MET A 14 -3.62 -12.58 -0.81
C MET A 14 -2.25 -12.84 -0.18
N HIS A 15 -1.42 -13.62 -0.85
CA HIS A 15 -0.04 -13.88 -0.49
C HIS A 15 0.90 -12.95 -1.29
N ARG A 16 2.17 -12.91 -0.86
CA ARG A 16 3.24 -12.15 -1.53
C ARG A 16 3.23 -12.31 -3.05
N SER A 17 3.22 -13.53 -3.59
CA SER A 17 3.30 -13.77 -5.04
C SER A 17 2.14 -13.15 -5.81
N GLU A 18 0.93 -13.16 -5.23
CA GLU A 18 -0.27 -12.57 -5.81
C GLU A 18 -0.17 -11.04 -5.78
N PHE A 19 0.24 -10.47 -4.65
CA PHE A 19 0.53 -9.03 -4.53
C PHE A 19 1.57 -8.57 -5.56
N LEU A 20 2.71 -9.26 -5.69
CA LEU A 20 3.76 -8.87 -6.64
C LEU A 20 3.31 -8.98 -8.10
N LYS A 21 2.42 -9.95 -8.42
CA LYS A 21 1.83 -10.07 -9.75
C LYS A 21 0.97 -8.85 -10.06
N LEU A 22 0.13 -8.41 -9.11
CA LEU A 22 -0.69 -7.21 -9.26
C LEU A 22 0.18 -5.95 -9.35
N LEU A 23 1.18 -5.82 -8.47
CA LEU A 23 2.10 -4.68 -8.45
C LEU A 23 2.82 -4.48 -9.79
N LYS A 24 3.36 -5.56 -10.37
CA LYS A 24 4.06 -5.53 -11.66
C LYS A 24 3.12 -5.35 -12.85
N HIS A 25 1.86 -5.75 -12.71
CA HIS A 25 0.87 -5.52 -13.75
C HIS A 25 0.43 -4.05 -13.78
N GLU A 26 0.17 -3.46 -12.61
CA GLU A 26 -0.26 -2.06 -12.48
C GLU A 26 0.89 -1.09 -12.77
N PHE A 27 2.11 -1.44 -12.36
CA PHE A 27 3.31 -0.61 -12.54
C PHE A 27 4.47 -1.42 -13.14
N PRO A 28 4.43 -1.73 -14.45
CA PRO A 28 5.48 -2.51 -15.11
C PRO A 28 6.89 -1.93 -14.92
N GLU A 29 7.01 -0.61 -14.82
CA GLU A 29 8.26 0.12 -14.58
C GLU A 29 8.94 -0.22 -13.26
N LEU A 30 8.19 -0.70 -12.25
CA LEU A 30 8.74 -1.11 -10.95
C LEU A 30 9.29 -2.53 -10.95
N THR A 31 9.14 -3.30 -12.03
CA THR A 31 9.45 -4.73 -12.05
C THR A 31 10.90 -5.03 -11.64
N ASN A 32 11.86 -4.23 -12.12
CA ASN A 32 13.28 -4.44 -11.80
C ASN A 32 13.56 -4.16 -10.32
N ASP A 33 13.04 -3.05 -9.79
CA ASP A 33 13.22 -2.67 -8.38
C ASP A 33 12.56 -3.68 -7.44
N VAL A 34 11.37 -4.18 -7.80
CA VAL A 34 10.68 -5.24 -7.06
C VAL A 34 11.49 -6.54 -7.09
N ASN A 35 12.06 -6.92 -8.24
CA ASN A 35 12.88 -8.13 -8.35
C ASN A 35 14.20 -8.02 -7.55
N ALA A 36 14.75 -6.82 -7.40
CA ALA A 36 15.92 -6.56 -6.57
C ALA A 36 15.67 -6.81 -5.07
N GLY A 37 14.41 -6.86 -4.63
CA GLY A 37 14.03 -7.20 -3.25
C GLY A 37 14.28 -8.67 -2.84
N GLN A 38 14.61 -9.55 -3.79
CA GLN A 38 15.06 -10.93 -3.53
C GLN A 38 14.16 -11.79 -2.62
N GLY A 39 12.85 -11.53 -2.55
CA GLY A 39 11.96 -12.30 -1.67
C GLY A 39 11.58 -11.62 -0.36
N LEU A 40 12.23 -10.50 -0.04
CA LEU A 40 12.02 -9.77 1.20
C LEU A 40 10.82 -8.82 1.05
N LEU A 41 9.65 -9.30 1.49
CA LEU A 41 8.37 -8.62 1.26
C LEU A 41 8.35 -7.15 1.70
N HIS A 42 8.95 -6.82 2.85
CA HIS A 42 9.03 -5.44 3.32
C HIS A 42 9.80 -4.52 2.37
N PHE A 43 10.88 -5.01 1.73
CA PHE A 43 11.59 -4.22 0.72
C PHE A 43 10.76 -4.06 -0.56
N GLU A 44 10.02 -5.10 -0.95
CA GLU A 44 9.17 -5.05 -2.14
C GLU A 44 7.97 -4.10 -1.96
N VAL A 45 7.36 -4.11 -0.78
CA VAL A 45 6.35 -3.10 -0.40
C VAL A 45 6.98 -1.71 -0.31
N GLY A 46 8.21 -1.62 0.19
CA GLY A 46 8.97 -0.37 0.23
C GLY A 46 9.21 0.25 -1.15
N VAL A 47 9.27 -0.54 -2.23
CA VAL A 47 9.30 -0.03 -3.61
C VAL A 47 8.00 0.69 -3.95
N LEU A 48 6.84 0.07 -3.65
CA LEU A 48 5.53 0.71 -3.84
C LEU A 48 5.41 1.99 -3.00
N LYS A 49 5.92 1.99 -1.76
CA LYS A 49 5.94 3.20 -0.90
C LYS A 49 6.71 4.33 -1.55
N LYS A 50 7.95 4.07 -2.00
CA LYS A 50 8.80 5.08 -2.65
C LYS A 50 8.11 5.65 -3.88
N TYR A 51 7.44 4.80 -4.66
CA TYR A 51 6.68 5.21 -5.82
C TYR A 51 5.49 6.10 -5.47
N ALA A 52 4.71 5.73 -4.45
CA ALA A 52 3.61 6.54 -3.92
C ALA A 52 4.09 7.89 -3.38
N GLN A 53 5.19 7.92 -2.61
CA GLN A 53 5.77 9.14 -2.08
C GLN A 53 6.23 10.09 -3.19
N ARG A 54 6.83 9.54 -4.25
CA ARG A 54 7.21 10.33 -5.43
C ARG A 54 5.99 10.94 -6.12
N ALA A 55 4.90 10.18 -6.25
CA ALA A 55 3.64 10.68 -6.80
C ALA A 55 3.07 11.86 -5.98
N ILE A 56 3.20 11.83 -4.65
CA ILE A 56 2.84 12.97 -3.79
C ILE A 56 3.68 14.21 -4.17
N TYR A 57 5.00 14.06 -4.27
CA TYR A 57 5.89 15.19 -4.57
C TYR A 57 5.69 15.76 -5.97
N ASP A 58 5.41 14.90 -6.95
CA ASP A 58 5.16 15.29 -8.34
C ASP A 58 3.70 15.73 -8.58
N ARG A 59 2.85 15.71 -7.55
CA ARG A 59 1.40 15.99 -7.62
C ARG A 59 0.63 15.10 -8.60
N ASP A 60 1.12 13.88 -8.80
CA ASP A 60 0.51 12.87 -9.66
C ASP A 60 -0.59 12.13 -8.90
N ARG A 61 -1.80 12.72 -8.90
CA ARG A 61 -2.95 12.22 -8.15
C ARG A 61 -3.39 10.84 -8.61
N GLU A 62 -3.39 10.59 -9.92
CA GLU A 62 -3.85 9.31 -10.48
C GLU A 62 -2.94 8.17 -10.03
N LYS A 63 -1.63 8.37 -10.14
CA LYS A 63 -0.63 7.40 -9.70
C LYS A 63 -0.72 7.15 -8.19
N PHE A 64 -0.84 8.22 -7.41
CA PHE A 64 -1.00 8.08 -5.98
C PHE A 64 -2.27 7.30 -5.61
N LEU A 65 -3.40 7.55 -6.28
CA LEU A 65 -4.64 6.80 -6.10
C LEU A 65 -4.46 5.31 -6.38
N LYS A 66 -3.82 4.95 -7.50
CA LYS A 66 -3.54 3.55 -7.84
C LYS A 66 -2.67 2.85 -6.79
N CYS A 67 -1.66 3.54 -6.27
CA CYS A 67 -0.85 3.02 -5.16
C CYS A 67 -1.70 2.75 -3.90
N LEU A 68 -2.57 3.69 -3.53
CA LEU A 68 -3.47 3.54 -2.38
C LEU A 68 -4.45 2.38 -2.56
N GLN A 69 -5.04 2.22 -3.74
CA GLN A 69 -5.95 1.13 -4.04
C GLN A 69 -5.27 -0.24 -3.92
N LEU A 70 -4.06 -0.36 -4.47
CA LEU A 70 -3.28 -1.61 -4.36
C LEU A 70 -2.89 -1.91 -2.91
N ALA A 71 -2.42 -0.91 -2.16
CA ALA A 71 -2.06 -1.08 -0.75
C ALA A 71 -3.28 -1.41 0.13
N GLU A 72 -4.42 -0.76 -0.08
CA GLU A 72 -5.66 -1.05 0.64
C GLU A 72 -6.15 -2.47 0.37
N ALA A 73 -6.16 -2.91 -0.88
CA ALA A 73 -6.53 -4.28 -1.24
C ALA A 73 -5.59 -5.29 -0.58
N ALA A 74 -4.27 -5.06 -0.65
CA ALA A 74 -3.26 -5.91 -0.02
C ALA A 74 -3.45 -5.99 1.51
N TYR A 75 -3.79 -4.89 2.19
CA TYR A 75 -4.03 -4.90 3.62
C TYR A 75 -5.37 -5.56 4.01
N ARG A 76 -6.43 -5.35 3.24
CA ARG A 76 -7.75 -5.93 3.55
C ARG A 76 -7.75 -7.44 3.32
N GLU A 77 -7.22 -7.88 2.20
CA GLU A 77 -7.32 -9.25 1.70
C GLU A 77 -6.07 -10.08 1.96
N GLY A 78 -4.96 -9.45 2.35
CA GLY A 78 -3.68 -10.10 2.61
C GLY A 78 -3.67 -11.11 3.75
N ASN A 79 -2.71 -12.03 3.69
CA ASN A 79 -2.34 -12.83 4.85
C ASN A 79 -1.65 -11.95 5.92
N ALA A 80 -1.44 -12.49 7.13
CA ALA A 80 -0.88 -11.69 8.23
C ALA A 80 0.45 -11.01 7.86
N THR A 81 1.34 -11.73 7.16
CA THR A 81 2.63 -11.21 6.71
C THR A 81 2.50 -10.04 5.72
N LEU A 82 1.57 -10.12 4.76
CA LEU A 82 1.35 -9.03 3.81
C LEU A 82 0.70 -7.82 4.49
N LYS A 83 -0.24 -8.05 5.42
CA LYS A 83 -0.83 -6.96 6.20
C LYS A 83 0.21 -6.20 6.99
N ASP A 84 1.07 -6.92 7.71
CA ASP A 84 2.18 -6.37 8.47
C ASP A 84 3.14 -5.57 7.58
N ALA A 85 3.49 -6.11 6.40
CA ALA A 85 4.34 -5.39 5.46
C ALA A 85 3.68 -4.11 4.90
N ILE A 86 2.37 -4.09 4.64
CA ILE A 86 1.67 -2.87 4.23
C ILE A 86 1.62 -1.86 5.37
N ASP A 87 1.32 -2.30 6.59
CA ASP A 87 1.26 -1.42 7.75
C ASP A 87 2.62 -0.72 7.96
N VAL A 88 3.67 -1.51 8.17
CA VAL A 88 5.01 -1.02 8.51
C VAL A 88 5.74 -0.40 7.33
N SER A 89 5.78 -1.07 6.17
CA SER A 89 6.66 -0.66 5.07
C SER A 89 6.00 0.22 4.01
N PHE A 90 4.68 0.38 4.08
CA PHE A 90 3.96 1.35 3.24
C PHE A 90 3.36 2.47 4.07
N VAL A 91 2.47 2.18 5.02
CA VAL A 91 1.69 3.22 5.70
C VAL A 91 2.52 4.03 6.69
N GLU A 92 3.22 3.38 7.62
CA GLU A 92 4.06 4.06 8.61
C GLU A 92 5.17 4.90 7.95
N GLU A 93 5.58 4.48 6.76
CA GLU A 93 6.72 5.03 6.04
C GLU A 93 6.34 6.16 5.06
N LEU A 94 5.05 6.49 4.92
CA LEU A 94 4.57 7.63 4.11
C LEU A 94 4.73 8.94 4.87
N GLU A 95 5.15 9.99 4.17
CA GLU A 95 5.37 11.31 4.74
C GLU A 95 4.35 12.33 4.20
N PHE A 96 3.56 12.89 5.11
CA PHE A 96 2.61 13.98 4.83
C PHE A 96 3.07 15.33 5.39
N THR A 97 4.32 15.43 5.87
CA THR A 97 4.83 16.66 6.47
C THR A 97 4.88 17.78 5.42
N PRO A 98 4.20 18.92 5.65
CA PRO A 98 4.22 20.02 4.71
C PRO A 98 5.64 20.59 4.61
N SER A 99 6.11 20.77 3.38
CA SER A 99 7.31 21.56 3.10
C SER A 99 6.91 22.87 2.41
N PRO A 100 7.74 23.92 2.44
CA PRO A 100 7.49 25.15 1.68
C PRO A 100 7.23 24.91 0.18
N LYS A 101 7.62 23.75 -0.36
CA LYS A 101 7.48 23.36 -1.77
C LYS A 101 6.26 22.45 -2.05
N SER A 102 5.58 21.91 -1.04
CA SER A 102 4.50 20.93 -1.21
C SER A 102 3.48 20.97 -0.07
N ASN A 103 2.22 21.27 -0.41
CA ASN A 103 1.07 20.97 0.44
C ASN A 103 0.60 19.54 0.14
N CYS A 104 0.69 18.65 1.12
CA CYS A 104 0.28 17.25 1.01
C CYS A 104 -1.17 17.00 1.48
N ALA A 105 -1.97 18.04 1.74
CA ALA A 105 -3.37 17.92 2.18
C ALA A 105 -4.21 17.06 1.24
N TRP A 106 -4.08 17.30 -0.06
CA TRP A 106 -4.80 16.53 -1.07
C TRP A 106 -4.45 15.03 -1.02
N ALA A 107 -3.19 14.68 -0.73
CA ALA A 107 -2.76 13.29 -0.65
C ALA A 107 -3.37 12.62 0.59
N TRP A 108 -3.38 13.32 1.72
CA TRP A 108 -4.05 12.83 2.92
C TRP A 108 -5.55 12.64 2.70
N GLU A 109 -6.23 13.59 2.07
CA GLU A 109 -7.66 13.49 1.77
C GLU A 109 -7.98 12.23 0.94
N MET A 110 -7.12 11.90 -0.02
CA MET A 110 -7.25 10.72 -0.88
C MET A 110 -7.01 9.38 -0.17
N MET A 111 -6.34 9.35 0.99
CA MET A 111 -6.11 8.09 1.69
C MET A 111 -7.44 7.44 2.13
N PRO A 112 -7.63 6.13 1.87
CA PRO A 112 -8.75 5.37 2.40
C PRO A 112 -8.76 5.34 3.93
N ASN A 113 -9.95 5.27 4.53
CA ASN A 113 -10.10 5.25 5.99
C ASN A 113 -9.32 4.11 6.64
N THR A 114 -9.22 2.94 5.99
CA THR A 114 -8.42 1.83 6.50
C THR A 114 -6.96 2.21 6.68
N LEU A 115 -6.34 2.85 5.67
CA LEU A 115 -4.94 3.25 5.75
C LEU A 115 -4.72 4.48 6.65
N LYS A 116 -5.69 5.42 6.71
CA LYS A 116 -5.66 6.54 7.66
C LYS A 116 -5.62 6.06 9.10
N THR A 117 -6.43 5.06 9.44
CA THR A 117 -6.47 4.50 10.80
C THR A 117 -5.12 3.91 11.20
N LEU A 118 -4.47 3.15 10.29
CA LEU A 118 -3.12 2.61 10.52
C LEU A 118 -2.10 3.71 10.74
N TYR A 119 -2.09 4.71 9.84
CA TYR A 119 -1.22 5.86 9.95
C TYR A 119 -1.38 6.57 11.30
N ILE A 120 -2.63 6.84 11.71
CA ILE A 120 -2.94 7.53 12.96
C ILE A 120 -2.54 6.69 14.17
N ALA A 121 -2.70 5.38 14.11
CA ALA A 121 -2.31 4.50 15.21
C ALA A 121 -0.80 4.59 15.49
N PHE A 122 0.02 4.79 14.46
CA PHE A 122 1.46 4.90 14.59
C PHE A 122 1.94 6.35 14.85
N HIS A 123 1.49 7.32 14.05
CA HIS A 123 1.99 8.70 14.06
C HIS A 123 1.11 9.70 14.82
N GLY A 124 -0.15 9.36 15.05
CA GLY A 124 -1.21 10.34 15.32
C GLY A 124 -1.71 11.03 14.03
N SER A 125 -2.51 12.09 14.18
CA SER A 125 -2.99 12.85 13.02
C SER A 125 -1.86 13.66 12.37
N PRO A 126 -1.74 13.66 11.03
CA PRO A 126 -0.68 14.40 10.36
C PRO A 126 -0.88 15.91 10.52
N LYS A 127 0.23 16.64 10.69
CA LYS A 127 0.22 18.10 10.86
C LYS A 127 0.11 18.81 9.50
N ILE A 128 -1.06 18.74 8.89
CA ILE A 128 -1.35 19.33 7.58
C ILE A 128 -1.97 20.72 7.77
N LYS A 129 -1.51 21.71 7.00
CA LYS A 129 -2.14 23.04 6.94
C LYS A 129 -3.13 23.06 5.76
N GLY A 130 -4.38 23.41 6.05
CA GLY A 130 -5.42 23.64 5.03
C GLY A 130 -5.11 24.85 4.16
#